data_AF-A0A5A7TQH0-F1
#
_entry.id   AF-A0A5A7TQH0-F1
#
_cell.length_a   1.000
_cell.length_b   1.000
_cell.length_c   1.000
_cell.angle_alpha   90.00
_cell.angle_beta   90.00
_cell.angle_gamma   90.00
#
_symmetry.space_group_name_H-M   'P 1'
#
loop_
_entity.id
_entity.type
_entity.pdbx_description
1 polymer ?
#
loop_
_entity_poly.entity_id
_entity_poly.type
_entity_poly.pdbx_seq_one_letter_code
_entity_poly.pdbx_strand_id
1 'polypeptide(L)'
;MDGESSLKLPLIDFSNLESGGPKWELAKAQVKEALEEFGCFEASFDKVPIEVRKGLFEALEELFNLPLETKLRNVSQKPFHGYVGQYPMAPLFESMGVDDSTIPQKVQDFTNILWPQGNPTFRVMMSGEEVRYSAGLFSIPKAGYIVKAPEELVDEQHPLLFNPFDHVQFLQFYYTEAGQKAQSALKTFCGAT
;
A
#
# COMPACT_ATOMS: atom_id res chain seq x y z
N MET A 1 25.58 29.38 2.68
CA MET A 1 24.16 29.39 2.30
C MET A 1 24.04 28.32 1.25
N ASP A 2 23.90 27.07 1.68
CA ASP A 2 23.75 25.94 0.78
C ASP A 2 22.26 25.63 0.77
N GLY A 3 21.59 25.97 -0.33
CA GLY A 3 20.18 25.67 -0.50
C GLY A 3 20.01 24.16 -0.58
N GLU A 4 19.28 23.58 0.38
CA GLU A 4 18.79 22.21 0.28
C GLU A 4 18.00 22.08 -1.02
N SER A 5 18.57 21.40 -2.01
CA SER A 5 17.81 20.95 -3.17
C SER A 5 16.81 19.90 -2.66
N SER A 6 15.53 20.28 -2.57
CA SER A 6 14.47 19.31 -2.27
C SER A 6 14.51 18.21 -3.34
N LEU A 7 14.81 16.97 -2.94
CA LEU A 7 14.63 15.81 -3.81
C LEU A 7 13.16 15.77 -4.24
N LYS A 8 12.91 15.91 -5.55
CA LYS A 8 11.57 15.82 -6.14
C LYS A 8 11.46 14.49 -6.86
N LEU A 9 10.47 13.70 -6.47
CA LEU A 9 10.17 12.46 -7.18
C LEU A 9 9.68 12.76 -8.60
N PRO A 10 9.94 11.87 -9.57
CA PRO A 10 9.37 11.99 -10.91
C PRO A 10 7.84 11.99 -10.85
N LEU A 11 7.21 12.96 -11.51
CA LEU A 11 5.76 13.00 -11.73
C LEU A 11 5.46 12.46 -13.13
N ILE A 12 4.72 11.35 -13.20
CA ILE A 12 4.40 10.64 -14.44
C ILE A 12 2.91 10.74 -14.72
N ASP A 13 2.55 11.07 -15.97
CA ASP A 13 1.16 11.22 -16.40
C ASP A 13 0.59 9.93 -17.01
N PHE A 14 -0.34 9.32 -16.28
CA PHE A 14 -1.07 8.11 -16.68
C PHE A 14 -2.42 8.41 -17.37
N SER A 15 -2.75 9.68 -17.59
CA SER A 15 -3.98 10.10 -18.27
C SER A 15 -3.93 9.71 -19.74
N ASN A 16 -5.04 9.20 -20.30
CA ASN A 16 -5.15 8.86 -21.74
C ASN A 16 -4.03 7.94 -22.29
N LEU A 17 -3.61 6.96 -21.49
CA LEU A 17 -2.69 5.93 -21.96
C LEU A 17 -3.40 4.92 -22.85
N GLU A 18 -2.90 4.80 -24.09
CA GLU A 18 -3.33 3.80 -25.06
C GLU A 18 -2.22 2.79 -25.27
N SER A 19 -2.51 1.51 -25.07
CA SER A 19 -1.52 0.44 -25.19
C SER A 19 -0.84 0.47 -26.57
N GLY A 20 0.50 0.51 -26.57
CA GLY A 20 1.32 0.55 -27.79
C GLY A 20 1.44 1.93 -28.46
N GLY A 21 0.83 2.99 -27.90
CA GLY A 21 0.98 4.36 -28.41
C GLY A 21 2.29 5.05 -27.95
N PRO A 22 2.66 6.20 -28.56
CA PRO A 22 3.86 6.94 -28.16
C PRO A 22 3.87 7.36 -26.69
N LYS A 23 2.70 7.75 -26.15
CA LYS A 23 2.57 8.12 -24.73
C LYS A 23 2.76 6.93 -23.79
N TRP A 24 2.34 5.74 -24.23
CA TRP A 24 2.53 4.50 -23.47
C TRP A 24 4.00 4.10 -23.38
N GLU A 25 4.74 4.15 -24.49
CA GLU A 25 6.17 3.85 -24.47
C GLU A 25 6.97 4.90 -23.67
N LEU A 26 6.59 6.19 -23.77
CA LEU A 26 7.18 7.23 -22.92
C LEU A 26 6.93 6.96 -21.43
N ALA A 27 5.68 6.67 -21.04
CA ALA A 27 5.34 6.38 -19.65
C ALA A 27 6.09 5.14 -19.13
N LYS A 28 6.22 4.08 -19.95
CA LYS A 28 7.03 2.90 -19.59
C LYS A 28 8.48 3.25 -19.33
N ALA A 29 9.10 4.07 -20.19
CA ALA A 29 10.48 4.50 -20.02
C ALA A 29 10.65 5.31 -18.72
N GLN A 30 9.75 6.27 -18.45
CA GLN A 30 9.78 7.09 -17.24
C GLN A 30 9.57 6.26 -15.97
N VAL A 31 8.66 5.28 -16.00
CA VAL A 31 8.42 4.37 -14.88
C VAL A 31 9.67 3.54 -14.60
N LYS A 32 10.31 2.97 -15.64
CA LYS A 32 11.54 2.21 -15.50
C LYS A 32 12.63 3.04 -14.83
N GLU A 33 12.92 4.22 -15.36
CA GLU A 33 13.95 5.13 -14.83
C GLU A 33 13.67 5.51 -13.37
N ALA A 34 12.42 5.89 -13.06
CA ALA A 34 12.05 6.27 -11.70
C ALA A 34 12.17 5.11 -10.70
N LEU A 35 11.82 3.88 -11.10
CA LEU A 35 11.96 2.71 -10.24
C LEU A 35 13.42 2.28 -10.05
N GLU A 36 14.28 2.43 -11.07
CA GLU A 36 15.71 2.13 -11.00
C GLU A 36 16.46 3.14 -10.11
N GLU A 37 16.13 4.43 -10.18
CA GLU A 37 16.83 5.49 -9.43
C GLU A 37 16.24 5.75 -8.05
N PHE A 38 14.90 5.81 -7.92
CA PHE A 38 14.21 6.24 -6.70
C PHE A 38 13.39 5.14 -6.02
N GLY A 39 13.09 4.04 -6.73
CA GLY A 39 12.19 2.99 -6.24
C GLY A 39 10.71 3.40 -6.14
N CYS A 40 10.37 4.64 -6.50
CA CYS A 40 8.99 5.16 -6.49
C CYS A 40 8.85 6.40 -7.37
N PHE A 41 7.60 6.77 -7.68
CA PHE A 41 7.25 7.97 -8.45
C PHE A 41 5.86 8.47 -8.04
N GLU A 42 5.56 9.72 -8.36
CA GLU A 42 4.21 10.28 -8.28
C GLU A 42 3.46 10.00 -9.58
N ALA A 43 2.26 9.41 -9.48
CA ALA A 43 1.40 9.18 -10.64
C ALA A 43 0.26 10.20 -10.68
N SER A 44 0.11 10.89 -11.80
CA SER A 44 -1.09 11.69 -12.09
C SER A 44 -2.06 10.90 -12.96
N PHE A 45 -3.35 10.96 -12.60
CA PHE A 45 -4.40 10.22 -13.27
C PHE A 45 -5.72 11.00 -13.21
N ASP A 46 -6.25 11.38 -14.38
CA ASP A 46 -7.39 12.28 -14.52
C ASP A 46 -8.77 11.59 -14.35
N LYS A 47 -8.81 10.25 -14.33
CA LYS A 47 -10.08 9.50 -14.27
C LYS A 47 -10.66 9.29 -12.87
N VAL A 48 -10.02 9.82 -11.82
CA VAL A 48 -10.59 9.79 -10.46
C VAL A 48 -11.21 11.14 -10.14
N PRO A 49 -12.56 11.24 -10.11
CA PRO A 49 -13.24 12.50 -9.83
C PRO A 49 -12.80 13.09 -8.48
N ILE A 50 -12.75 14.41 -8.41
CA ILE A 50 -12.35 15.10 -7.17
C ILE A 50 -13.33 14.81 -6.03
N GLU A 51 -14.60 14.59 -6.34
CA GLU A 51 -15.66 14.24 -5.40
C GLU A 51 -15.39 12.89 -4.73
N VAL A 52 -14.91 11.90 -5.50
CA VAL A 52 -14.53 10.59 -4.97
C VAL A 52 -13.32 10.71 -4.04
N ARG A 53 -12.32 11.52 -4.42
CA ARG A 53 -11.14 11.77 -3.58
C ARG A 53 -11.51 12.47 -2.28
N LYS A 54 -12.35 13.51 -2.34
CA LYS A 54 -12.86 14.21 -1.15
C LYS A 54 -13.66 13.28 -0.26
N GLY A 55 -14.60 12.53 -0.84
CA GLY A 55 -15.41 11.57 -0.11
C GLY A 55 -14.59 10.48 0.58
N LEU A 56 -13.47 10.04 -0.01
CA LEU A 56 -12.54 9.10 0.64
C LEU A 56 -11.87 9.72 1.88
N PHE A 57 -11.34 10.93 1.76
CA PHE A 57 -10.64 11.58 2.89
C PHE A 57 -11.60 12.02 3.99
N GLU A 58 -12.80 12.45 3.62
CA GLU A 58 -13.92 12.57 4.55
C GLU A 58 -14.09 11.21 5.22
N ALA A 59 -14.43 10.13 4.49
CA ALA A 59 -14.66 8.79 5.05
C ALA A 59 -13.56 8.23 5.99
N LEU A 60 -12.30 8.65 5.84
CA LEU A 60 -11.23 8.28 6.76
C LEU A 60 -11.29 9.04 8.09
N GLU A 61 -11.73 10.30 8.06
CA GLU A 61 -11.79 11.18 9.23
C GLU A 61 -12.74 10.65 10.33
N GLU A 62 -14.05 10.48 10.07
CA GLU A 62 -14.96 9.80 11.03
C GLU A 62 -14.55 8.36 11.32
N LEU A 63 -13.97 7.58 10.39
CA LEU A 63 -13.53 6.22 10.66
C LEU A 63 -12.59 6.22 11.87
N PHE A 64 -11.62 7.14 11.88
CA PHE A 64 -10.64 7.25 12.95
C PHE A 64 -11.14 8.05 14.15
N ASN A 65 -12.17 8.90 14.00
CA ASN A 65 -12.86 9.55 15.11
C ASN A 65 -13.89 8.64 15.83
N LEU A 66 -14.16 7.44 15.33
CA LEU A 66 -15.01 6.47 16.04
C LEU A 66 -14.44 6.13 17.43
N PRO A 67 -15.29 5.85 18.43
CA PRO A 67 -14.84 5.40 19.75
C PRO A 67 -13.93 4.18 19.64
N LEU A 68 -12.91 4.12 20.50
CA LEU A 68 -11.91 3.03 20.49
C LEU A 68 -12.57 1.65 20.57
N GLU A 69 -13.63 1.50 21.37
CA GLU A 69 -14.39 0.25 21.52
C GLU A 69 -15.06 -0.19 20.22
N THR A 70 -15.37 0.74 19.32
CA THR A 70 -15.91 0.45 17.98
C THR A 70 -14.79 0.04 17.04
N LYS A 71 -13.67 0.78 17.06
CA LYS A 71 -12.48 0.47 16.25
C LYS A 71 -11.92 -0.93 16.57
N LEU A 72 -11.88 -1.29 17.85
CA LEU A 72 -11.44 -2.62 18.33
C LEU A 72 -12.32 -3.79 17.88
N ARG A 73 -13.52 -3.55 17.34
CA ARG A 73 -14.36 -4.62 16.73
C ARG A 73 -13.80 -5.10 15.40
N ASN A 74 -12.99 -4.29 14.72
CA ASN A 74 -12.31 -4.70 13.51
C ASN A 74 -11.14 -5.63 13.86
N VAL A 75 -11.42 -6.93 13.96
CA VAL A 75 -10.43 -7.96 14.25
C VAL A 75 -10.08 -8.74 12.99
N SER A 76 -8.79 -9.06 12.81
CA SER A 76 -8.33 -9.93 11.74
C SER A 76 -7.31 -10.92 12.27
N GLN A 77 -7.34 -12.14 11.74
CA GLN A 77 -6.29 -13.14 11.96
C GLN A 77 -5.04 -12.85 11.12
N LYS A 78 -5.15 -11.97 10.11
CA LYS A 78 -4.01 -11.53 9.32
C LYS A 78 -3.32 -10.36 10.04
N PRO A 79 -1.99 -10.42 10.20
CA PRO A 79 -1.22 -9.31 10.76
C PRO A 79 -1.53 -8.00 10.02
N PHE A 80 -1.73 -6.92 10.78
CA PHE A 80 -1.97 -5.56 10.27
C PHE A 80 -3.29 -5.31 9.51
N HIS A 81 -4.22 -6.28 9.47
CA HIS A 81 -5.48 -6.12 8.73
C HIS A 81 -6.68 -5.75 9.62
N GLY A 82 -6.61 -5.99 10.94
CA GLY A 82 -7.59 -5.46 11.90
C GLY A 82 -7.27 -4.01 12.28
N TYR A 83 -7.89 -3.51 13.35
CA TYR A 83 -7.42 -2.29 13.99
C TYR A 83 -6.03 -2.51 14.58
N VAL A 84 -5.11 -1.65 14.19
CA VAL A 84 -3.74 -1.60 14.65
C VAL A 84 -3.55 -0.24 15.28
N GLY A 85 -3.17 -0.19 16.55
CA GLY A 85 -2.94 1.07 17.27
C GLY A 85 -2.57 0.83 18.73
N GLN A 86 -2.44 1.91 19.49
CA GLN A 86 -2.11 1.87 20.92
C GLN A 86 -0.75 1.22 21.25
N TYR A 87 0.19 1.21 20.31
CA TYR A 87 1.54 0.75 20.59
C TYR A 87 2.27 1.75 21.48
N PRO A 88 2.86 1.33 22.63
CA PRO A 88 3.62 2.24 23.48
C PRO A 88 4.75 2.97 22.75
N MET A 89 5.36 2.31 21.76
CA MET A 89 6.45 2.86 20.94
C MET A 89 5.97 3.77 19.80
N ALA A 90 4.68 3.73 19.45
CA ALA A 90 4.06 4.53 18.40
C ALA A 90 2.63 4.93 18.81
N PRO A 91 2.48 5.75 19.87
CA PRO A 91 1.18 5.99 20.51
C PRO A 91 0.20 6.78 19.63
N LEU A 92 0.71 7.49 18.62
CA LEU A 92 -0.08 8.29 17.68
C LEU A 92 -0.43 7.53 16.38
N PHE A 93 0.11 6.31 16.20
CA PHE A 93 -0.15 5.54 15.00
C PHE A 93 -1.41 4.68 15.18
N GLU A 94 -2.31 4.79 14.23
CA GLU A 94 -3.38 3.83 14.03
C GLU A 94 -3.60 3.51 12.55
N SER A 95 -4.07 2.29 12.27
CA SER A 95 -4.42 1.85 10.92
C SER A 95 -5.48 0.74 10.96
N MET A 96 -6.15 0.53 9.83
CA MET A 96 -7.08 -0.56 9.61
C MET A 96 -6.91 -1.09 8.20
N GLY A 97 -6.97 -2.41 8.04
CA GLY A 97 -7.01 -3.05 6.72
C GLY A 97 -8.44 -3.35 6.27
N VAL A 98 -8.65 -3.29 4.96
CA VAL A 98 -9.86 -3.82 4.31
C VAL A 98 -9.42 -4.90 3.34
N ASP A 99 -9.72 -6.15 3.68
CA ASP A 99 -9.46 -7.28 2.80
C ASP A 99 -10.36 -7.22 1.56
N ASP A 100 -9.80 -7.57 0.40
CA ASP A 100 -10.52 -7.70 -0.86
C ASP A 100 -11.37 -6.45 -1.20
N SER A 101 -10.80 -5.25 -1.02
CA SER A 101 -11.49 -3.96 -1.19
C SER A 101 -12.06 -3.69 -2.60
N THR A 102 -11.70 -4.53 -3.57
CA THR A 102 -12.28 -4.50 -4.93
C THR A 102 -13.61 -5.26 -5.02
N ILE A 103 -14.00 -6.02 -3.99
CA ILE A 103 -15.26 -6.75 -3.89
C ILE A 103 -16.24 -5.91 -3.05
N PRO A 104 -17.33 -5.37 -3.64
CA PRO A 104 -18.24 -4.48 -2.92
C PRO A 104 -18.81 -5.08 -1.63
N GLN A 105 -19.11 -6.38 -1.62
CA GLN A 105 -19.62 -7.07 -0.43
C GLN A 105 -18.60 -7.06 0.72
N LYS A 106 -17.30 -7.19 0.42
CA LYS A 106 -16.23 -7.20 1.43
C LYS A 106 -16.05 -5.83 2.06
N VAL A 107 -16.16 -4.78 1.24
CA VAL A 107 -16.21 -3.40 1.72
C VAL A 107 -17.45 -3.17 2.58
N GLN A 108 -18.61 -3.67 2.15
CA GLN A 108 -19.85 -3.56 2.93
C GLN A 108 -19.74 -4.27 4.28
N ASP A 109 -19.22 -5.50 4.31
CA ASP A 109 -19.02 -6.28 5.54
C ASP A 109 -18.11 -5.51 6.52
N PHE A 110 -17.01 -4.92 6.03
CA PHE A 110 -16.14 -4.04 6.81
C PHE A 110 -16.90 -2.82 7.37
N THR A 111 -17.67 -2.12 6.53
CA THR A 111 -18.45 -0.96 6.99
C THR A 111 -19.50 -1.33 8.02
N ASN A 112 -20.13 -2.50 7.93
CA ASN A 112 -21.14 -2.97 8.88
C ASN A 112 -20.57 -3.28 10.27
N ILE A 113 -19.30 -3.70 10.35
CA ILE A 113 -18.60 -3.89 11.64
C ILE A 113 -18.52 -2.56 12.40
N LEU A 114 -18.27 -1.47 11.67
CA LEU A 114 -18.00 -0.15 12.21
C LEU A 114 -19.27 0.69 12.42
N TRP A 115 -20.21 0.58 11.48
CA TRP A 115 -21.50 1.27 11.51
C TRP A 115 -22.66 0.26 11.36
N PRO A 116 -23.04 -0.45 12.42
CA PRO A 116 -24.08 -1.48 12.36
C PRO A 116 -25.47 -0.97 11.96
N GLN A 117 -25.71 0.35 12.04
CA GLN A 117 -26.97 1.01 11.67
C GLN A 117 -26.90 1.73 10.30
N GLY A 118 -25.79 1.60 9.56
CA GLY A 118 -25.53 2.27 8.29
C GLY A 118 -25.00 3.71 8.41
N ASN A 119 -24.33 4.22 7.38
CA ASN A 119 -23.85 5.60 7.30
C ASN A 119 -24.10 6.20 5.88
N PRO A 120 -25.17 6.99 5.67
CA PRO A 120 -25.55 7.47 4.33
C PRO A 120 -24.90 8.79 3.89
N THR A 121 -24.24 9.57 4.76
CA THR A 121 -23.45 10.74 4.33
C THR A 121 -22.53 11.19 5.47
N PHE A 122 -21.25 10.98 5.24
CA PHE A 122 -20.16 11.21 6.16
C PHE A 122 -19.68 12.69 6.06
N ARG A 123 -19.74 13.50 7.14
CA ARG A 123 -19.37 14.94 7.27
C ARG A 123 -19.11 15.34 8.76
N VAL A 124 -18.41 16.40 9.22
CA VAL A 124 -17.10 17.13 9.06
C VAL A 124 -16.91 17.99 10.35
N MET A 125 -15.67 18.22 10.89
CA MET A 125 -15.02 19.53 11.22
C MET A 125 -13.82 19.45 12.22
N MET A 126 -12.77 20.24 11.90
CA MET A 126 -11.33 20.18 12.27
C MET A 126 -10.81 21.12 13.40
N SER A 127 -9.58 20.85 13.92
CA SER A 127 -8.39 21.78 13.91
C SER A 127 -7.09 21.12 14.48
N GLY A 128 -5.91 21.30 13.85
CA GLY A 128 -4.59 20.61 14.09
C GLY A 128 -3.79 20.91 15.38
N GLU A 129 -2.49 20.60 15.58
CA GLU A 129 -1.35 20.11 14.77
C GLU A 129 -1.41 18.63 14.31
N GLU A 130 -1.12 18.32 13.06
CA GLU A 130 -2.18 18.03 12.09
C GLU A 130 -2.28 16.50 11.92
N VAL A 131 -3.49 15.95 12.01
CA VAL A 131 -3.71 14.52 11.71
C VAL A 131 -3.50 14.30 10.23
N ARG A 132 -2.60 13.37 9.87
CA ARG A 132 -2.35 12.98 8.48
C ARG A 132 -3.10 11.69 8.15
N TYR A 133 -4.06 11.79 7.25
CA TYR A 133 -4.70 10.62 6.65
C TYR A 133 -3.95 10.15 5.40
N SER A 134 -3.82 8.84 5.25
CA SER A 134 -3.32 8.21 4.03
C SER A 134 -4.09 6.93 3.76
N ALA A 135 -4.40 6.66 2.50
CA ALA A 135 -4.94 5.38 2.05
C ALA A 135 -3.91 4.69 1.16
N GLY A 136 -3.63 3.41 1.45
CA GLY A 136 -2.79 2.55 0.63
C GLY A 136 -3.61 1.44 0.00
N LEU A 137 -3.46 1.24 -1.31
CA LEU A 137 -3.98 0.06 -2.01
C LEU A 137 -2.81 -0.81 -2.43
N PHE A 138 -2.81 -2.06 -1.95
CA PHE A 138 -1.72 -3.01 -2.20
C PHE A 138 -2.21 -4.11 -3.13
N SER A 139 -1.42 -4.39 -4.17
CA SER A 139 -1.63 -5.55 -5.04
C SER A 139 -0.68 -6.66 -4.61
N ILE A 140 -1.23 -7.80 -4.19
CA ILE A 140 -0.47 -8.92 -3.65
C ILE A 140 -0.65 -10.15 -4.56
N PRO A 141 0.42 -10.90 -4.88
CA PRO A 141 0.30 -12.17 -5.60
C PRO A 141 -0.64 -13.15 -4.90
N LYS A 142 -1.45 -13.88 -5.68
CA LYS A 142 -2.33 -14.92 -5.14
C LYS A 142 -1.51 -16.04 -4.50
N ALA A 143 -2.06 -16.70 -3.47
CA ALA A 143 -1.46 -17.88 -2.87
C ALA A 143 -1.14 -18.94 -3.94
N GLY A 144 0.05 -19.54 -3.87
CA GLY A 144 0.54 -20.50 -4.87
C GLY A 144 1.19 -19.86 -6.09
N TYR A 145 1.12 -18.53 -6.26
CA TYR A 145 1.87 -17.86 -7.32
C TYR A 145 3.35 -17.74 -6.94
N ILE A 146 4.21 -18.32 -7.77
CA ILE A 146 5.66 -18.27 -7.58
C ILE A 146 6.20 -16.99 -8.19
N VAL A 147 6.71 -16.12 -7.34
CA VAL A 147 7.45 -14.92 -7.72
C VAL A 147 8.85 -15.34 -8.13
N LYS A 148 9.24 -14.98 -9.36
CA LYS A 148 10.59 -15.23 -9.91
C LYS A 148 11.04 -14.06 -10.78
N ALA A 149 12.35 -13.87 -10.88
CA ALA A 149 12.91 -12.95 -11.87
C ALA A 149 12.55 -13.44 -13.29
N PRO A 150 12.17 -12.53 -14.20
CA PRO A 150 12.07 -12.84 -15.63
C PRO A 150 13.41 -13.37 -16.17
N GLU A 151 13.35 -14.38 -17.04
CA GLU A 151 14.54 -15.08 -17.53
C GLU A 151 15.43 -14.14 -18.36
N GLU A 152 14.82 -13.19 -19.07
CA GLU A 152 15.50 -12.17 -19.86
C GLU A 152 16.25 -11.11 -19.03
N LEU A 153 16.05 -11.07 -17.72
CA LEU A 153 16.73 -10.15 -16.79
C LEU A 153 17.84 -10.84 -15.99
N VAL A 154 18.10 -12.13 -16.25
CA VAL A 154 19.15 -12.89 -15.59
C VAL A 154 20.23 -13.23 -16.62
N ASP A 155 21.39 -12.61 -16.46
CA ASP A 155 22.53 -12.77 -17.37
C ASP A 155 23.86 -12.81 -16.61
N GLU A 156 24.99 -12.87 -17.33
CA GLU A 156 26.32 -12.93 -16.72
C GLU A 156 26.67 -11.65 -15.94
N GLN A 157 26.11 -10.50 -16.31
CA GLN A 157 26.31 -9.23 -15.63
C GLN A 157 25.32 -9.03 -14.46
N HIS A 158 24.13 -9.60 -14.55
CA HIS A 158 23.04 -9.53 -13.58
C HIS A 158 22.62 -10.95 -13.17
N PRO A 159 23.41 -11.65 -12.33
CA PRO A 159 23.09 -12.99 -11.91
C PRO A 159 21.83 -13.00 -11.03
N LEU A 160 21.18 -14.16 -10.96
CA LEU A 160 20.01 -14.36 -10.11
C LEU A 160 20.37 -14.02 -8.65
N LEU A 161 19.60 -13.12 -8.03
CA LEU A 161 19.85 -12.66 -6.65
C LEU A 161 19.02 -13.41 -5.61
N PHE A 162 17.87 -13.94 -6.00
CA PHE A 162 16.91 -14.60 -5.12
C PHE A 162 16.30 -15.81 -5.83
N ASN A 163 16.20 -16.94 -5.12
CA ASN A 163 15.49 -18.09 -5.67
C ASN A 163 13.99 -17.79 -5.81
N PRO A 164 13.31 -18.39 -6.81
CA PRO A 164 11.86 -18.34 -6.93
C PRO A 164 11.15 -18.73 -5.63
N PHE A 165 10.12 -18.00 -5.25
CA PHE A 165 9.46 -18.20 -3.96
C PHE A 165 7.95 -17.92 -4.00
N ASP A 166 7.21 -18.50 -3.07
CA ASP A 166 5.79 -18.19 -2.85
C ASP A 166 5.65 -16.96 -1.93
N HIS A 167 4.93 -15.94 -2.40
CA HIS A 167 4.78 -14.68 -1.66
C HIS A 167 4.04 -14.84 -0.33
N VAL A 168 3.05 -15.74 -0.24
CA VAL A 168 2.29 -15.98 0.99
C VAL A 168 3.17 -16.69 2.02
N GLN A 169 3.99 -17.65 1.60
CA GLN A 169 4.97 -18.27 2.49
C GLN A 169 6.04 -17.27 2.96
N PHE A 170 6.49 -16.39 2.07
CA PHE A 170 7.39 -15.30 2.45
C PHE A 170 6.76 -14.39 3.51
N LEU A 171 5.50 -13.97 3.34
CA LEU A 171 4.79 -13.17 4.34
C LEU A 171 4.65 -13.90 5.69
N GLN A 172 4.33 -15.20 5.67
CA GLN A 172 4.28 -16.02 6.88
C GLN A 172 5.61 -16.02 7.62
N PHE A 173 6.72 -16.19 6.90
CA PHE A 173 8.06 -16.08 7.46
C PHE A 173 8.36 -14.67 7.98
N TYR A 174 8.05 -13.64 7.18
CA TYR A 174 8.30 -12.23 7.50
C TYR A 174 7.65 -11.83 8.84
N TYR A 175 6.46 -12.35 9.14
CA TYR A 175 5.77 -12.06 10.40
C TYR A 175 6.25 -12.88 11.61
N THR A 176 7.19 -13.81 11.44
CA THR A 176 7.83 -14.49 12.57
C THR A 176 8.88 -13.60 13.24
N GLU A 177 9.23 -13.91 14.48
CA GLU A 177 10.33 -13.23 15.19
C GLU A 177 11.66 -13.32 14.40
N ALA A 178 11.93 -14.47 13.78
CA ALA A 178 13.12 -14.66 12.95
C ALA A 178 13.10 -13.75 11.71
N GLY A 179 11.94 -13.64 11.04
CA GLY A 179 11.75 -12.76 9.89
C GLY A 179 11.92 -11.27 10.24
N GLN A 180 11.33 -10.82 11.35
CA GLN A 180 11.42 -9.44 11.81
C GLN A 180 12.82 -9.05 12.30
N LYS A 181 13.61 -10.01 12.82
CA LYS A 181 15.00 -9.79 13.27
C LYS A 181 16.04 -9.95 12.17
N ALA A 182 15.68 -10.50 11.02
CA ALA A 182 16.60 -10.70 9.91
C ALA A 182 17.05 -9.34 9.35
N GLN A 183 18.35 -9.20 9.07
CA GLN A 183 18.88 -8.01 8.38
C GLN A 183 18.22 -7.81 7.00
N SER A 184 17.89 -8.92 6.33
CA SER A 184 17.08 -8.93 5.12
C SER A 184 16.22 -10.19 5.12
N ALA A 185 14.95 -10.04 5.50
CA ALA A 185 14.01 -11.16 5.51
C ALA A 185 13.93 -11.86 4.14
N LEU A 186 14.00 -11.10 3.05
CA LEU A 186 13.96 -11.65 1.69
C LEU A 186 15.18 -12.53 1.39
N LYS A 187 16.40 -12.07 1.72
CA LYS A 187 17.62 -12.88 1.55
C LYS A 187 17.59 -14.13 2.43
N THR A 188 17.15 -13.99 3.67
CA THR A 188 17.05 -15.13 4.61
C THR A 188 16.05 -16.17 4.12
N PHE A 189 14.91 -15.74 3.58
CA PHE A 189 13.85 -16.65 3.11
C PHE A 189 14.18 -17.32 1.78
N CYS A 190 14.58 -16.54 0.78
CA CYS A 190 14.80 -17.05 -0.57
C CYS A 190 16.17 -17.74 -0.70
N GLY A 191 17.11 -17.44 0.21
CA GLY A 191 18.53 -17.73 0.01
C GLY A 191 19.15 -16.78 -1.02
N ALA A 192 20.46 -16.59 -0.92
CA ALA A 192 21.27 -16.02 -1.99
C ALA A 192 21.97 -17.18 -2.72
N THR A 193 22.01 -17.13 -4.05
CA THR A 193 22.99 -17.89 -4.84
C THR A 193 24.34 -17.20 -4.82
#